data_AF-A0A7V4CIG4-F1
#
_entry.id   AF-A0A7V4CIG4-F1
#
_cell.length_a   1.000
_cell.length_b   1.000
_cell.length_c   1.000
_cell.angle_alpha   90.00
_cell.angle_beta   90.00
_cell.angle_gamma   90.00
#
_symmetry.space_group_name_H-M   'P 1'
#
loop_
_entity.id
_entity.type
_entity.pdbx_description
1 polymer ?
#
loop_
_entity_poly.entity_id
_entity_poly.type
_entity_poly.pdbx_seq_one_letter_code
_entity_poly.pdbx_strand_id
1 'polypeptide(L)'
;VEKEVFIRINRLLKKEKKKPAKGTLLLLGISKVALTTYSFLSAASFQETSRVLIRAALEGREDRLRGLKENVILGRLIPVGTGFRGPEPE
;
A
#
# COMPACT_ATOMS: atom_id res chain seq x y z
N VAL A 1 -2.18 -9.46 -4.08
CA VAL A 1 -3.21 -8.70 -3.33
C VAL A 1 -2.82 -8.72 -1.86
N GLU A 2 -2.81 -7.57 -1.20
CA GLU A 2 -2.55 -7.51 0.24
C GLU A 2 -3.66 -8.21 1.04
N LYS A 3 -3.28 -8.88 2.12
CA LYS A 3 -4.18 -9.66 2.96
C LYS A 3 -5.34 -8.83 3.50
N GLU A 4 -5.06 -7.58 3.91
CA GLU A 4 -6.08 -6.70 4.48
C GLU A 4 -7.17 -6.35 3.47
N VAL A 5 -6.78 -5.95 2.25
CA VAL A 5 -7.71 -5.64 1.15
C VAL A 5 -8.56 -6.87 0.82
N PHE A 6 -7.94 -8.05 0.72
CA PHE A 6 -8.65 -9.30 0.46
C PHE A 6 -9.72 -9.59 1.52
N ILE A 7 -9.38 -9.46 2.80
CA ILE A 7 -10.33 -9.68 3.91
C ILE A 7 -11.45 -8.64 3.88
N ARG A 8 -11.12 -7.37 3.64
CA ARG A 8 -12.09 -6.26 3.60
C ARG A 8 -13.12 -6.45 2.49
N ILE A 9 -12.67 -6.73 1.27
CA ILE A 9 -13.55 -6.97 0.13
C ILE A 9 -14.42 -8.21 0.35
N ASN A 10 -13.86 -9.30 0.88
CA ASN A 10 -14.65 -10.49 1.21
C ASN A 10 -15.72 -10.23 2.27
N ARG A 11 -15.47 -9.33 3.23
CA ARG A 11 -16.48 -8.91 4.20
C ARG A 11 -17.61 -8.12 3.51
N LEU A 12 -17.31 -7.24 2.57
CA LEU A 12 -18.31 -6.50 1.79
C LEU A 12 -19.15 -7.44 0.91
N LEU A 13 -18.51 -8.35 0.18
CA LEU A 13 -19.20 -9.34 -0.66
C LEU A 13 -20.19 -10.21 0.14
N LYS A 14 -19.82 -10.60 1.36
CA LYS A 14 -20.73 -11.32 2.26
C LYS A 14 -21.95 -10.48 2.66
N LYS A 15 -21.78 -9.18 2.94
CA LYS A 15 -22.90 -8.27 3.23
C LYS A 15 -23.86 -8.14 2.03
N GLU A 16 -23.30 -8.10 0.82
CA GLU A 16 -24.05 -8.04 -0.44
C GLU A 16 -24.62 -9.40 -0.89
N LYS A 17 -24.50 -10.46 -0.08
CA LYS A 17 -24.90 -11.84 -0.41
C LYS A 17 -24.26 -12.38 -1.70
N LYS A 18 -23.09 -11.85 -2.09
CA LYS A 18 -22.29 -12.33 -3.23
C LYS A 18 -21.34 -13.44 -2.79
N LYS A 19 -20.83 -14.19 -3.77
CA LYS A 19 -19.83 -15.25 -3.52
C LYS A 19 -18.48 -14.62 -3.11
N PRO A 20 -17.92 -14.96 -1.93
CA PRO A 20 -16.63 -14.45 -1.52
C PRO A 20 -15.50 -15.05 -2.37
N ALA A 21 -14.43 -14.27 -2.56
CA ALA A 21 -13.22 -14.73 -3.23
C ALA A 21 -12.47 -15.76 -2.38
N LYS A 22 -11.94 -16.79 -3.04
CA LYS A 22 -11.05 -17.80 -2.43
C LYS A 22 -9.61 -17.50 -2.82
N GLY A 23 -8.67 -17.69 -1.91
CA GLY A 23 -7.25 -17.49 -2.15
C GLY A 23 -6.42 -18.20 -1.10
N THR A 24 -5.15 -18.47 -1.41
CA THR A 24 -4.17 -19.06 -0.51
C THR A 24 -3.18 -18.00 -0.03
N LEU A 25 -2.64 -18.19 1.17
CA LEU A 25 -1.62 -17.30 1.70
C LEU A 25 -0.28 -17.58 0.99
N LEU A 26 0.35 -16.52 0.50
CA LEU A 26 1.69 -16.57 -0.06
C LEU A 26 2.67 -15.99 0.96
N LEU A 27 3.69 -16.77 1.30
CA LEU A 27 4.81 -16.30 2.13
C LEU A 27 5.88 -15.69 1.23
N LEU A 28 6.24 -14.45 1.48
CA LEU A 28 7.24 -13.70 0.73
C LEU A 28 8.34 -13.24 1.69
N GLY A 29 9.59 -13.26 1.24
CA GLY A 29 10.71 -12.72 2.00
C GLY A 29 10.60 -11.20 2.16
N ILE A 30 11.23 -10.65 3.21
CA ILE A 30 11.11 -9.23 3.59
C ILE A 30 11.44 -8.27 2.44
N SER A 31 12.47 -8.55 1.64
CA SER A 31 12.87 -7.70 0.52
C SER A 31 11.81 -7.68 -0.58
N LYS A 32 11.20 -8.85 -0.85
CA LYS A 32 10.14 -8.96 -1.86
C LYS A 32 8.87 -8.24 -1.39
N VAL A 33 8.53 -8.34 -0.10
CA VAL A 33 7.41 -7.59 0.48
C VAL A 33 7.67 -6.08 0.37
N ALA A 34 8.87 -5.61 0.70
CA ALA A 34 9.23 -4.20 0.65
C ALA A 34 9.16 -3.59 -0.76
N LEU A 35 9.51 -4.35 -1.80
CA LEU A 35 9.40 -3.90 -3.20
C LEU A 35 7.96 -3.96 -3.75
N THR A 36 7.07 -4.70 -3.11
CA THR A 36 5.67 -4.86 -3.53
C THR A 36 4.68 -3.97 -2.77
N THR A 37 5.18 -3.03 -1.97
CA THR A 37 4.33 -2.05 -1.26
C THR A 37 3.53 -1.18 -2.25
N TYR A 38 2.38 -0.67 -1.81
CA TYR A 38 1.49 0.15 -2.64
C TYR A 38 2.13 1.47 -3.07
N SER A 39 2.92 2.08 -2.19
CA SER A 39 3.64 3.33 -2.46
C SER A 39 4.88 3.07 -3.29
N PHE A 40 4.86 3.54 -4.54
CA PHE A 40 6.02 3.38 -5.41
C PHE A 40 7.16 4.27 -4.96
N LEU A 41 6.89 5.41 -4.30
CA LEU A 41 7.93 6.31 -3.81
C LEU A 41 8.71 5.65 -2.66
N SER A 42 8.02 4.98 -1.74
CA SER A 42 8.68 4.21 -0.68
C SER A 42 9.34 2.94 -1.20
N ALA A 43 8.80 2.29 -2.24
CA ALA A 43 9.43 1.12 -2.84
C ALA A 43 10.74 1.51 -3.54
N ALA A 44 10.73 2.60 -4.32
CA ALA A 44 11.87 3.10 -5.08
C ALA A 44 13.01 3.59 -4.18
N SER A 45 12.71 4.06 -2.96
CA SER A 45 13.71 4.49 -1.98
C SER A 45 14.39 3.32 -1.25
N PHE A 46 13.88 2.09 -1.38
CA PHE A 46 14.51 0.92 -0.76
C PHE A 46 15.61 0.36 -1.65
N GLN A 47 15.25 -0.18 -2.82
CA GLN A 47 16.15 -0.77 -3.82
C GLN A 47 15.49 -0.75 -5.21
N GLU A 48 16.24 -1.10 -6.25
CA GLU A 48 15.74 -1.26 -7.64
C GLU A 48 15.00 -0.02 -8.20
N THR A 49 15.45 1.18 -7.83
CA THR A 49 14.81 2.48 -8.09
C THR A 49 14.33 2.64 -9.54
N SER A 50 15.19 2.42 -10.54
CA SER A 50 14.83 2.59 -11.96
C SER A 50 13.69 1.65 -12.39
N ARG A 51 13.73 0.39 -11.94
CA ARG A 51 12.71 -0.61 -12.27
C ARG A 51 11.36 -0.24 -11.66
N VAL A 52 11.36 0.24 -10.42
CA VAL A 52 10.13 0.66 -9.71
C VAL A 52 9.50 1.86 -10.40
N LEU A 53 10.30 2.89 -10.73
CA LEU A 53 9.80 4.11 -11.38
C LEU A 53 9.27 3.84 -12.79
N ILE A 54 9.98 3.03 -13.60
CA ILE A 54 9.51 2.65 -14.94
C ILE A 54 8.16 1.94 -14.86
N ARG A 55 7.99 0.98 -13.94
CA ARG A 55 6.71 0.29 -13.75
C ARG A 55 5.59 1.23 -13.30
N ALA A 56 5.89 2.11 -12.33
CA ALA A 56 4.90 3.08 -11.86
C ALA A 56 4.45 4.02 -13.00
N ALA A 57 5.37 4.46 -13.86
CA ALA A 57 5.06 5.28 -15.03
C ALA A 57 4.21 4.53 -16.07
N LEU A 58 4.57 3.28 -16.38
CA LEU A 58 3.82 2.45 -17.34
C LEU A 58 2.40 2.11 -16.85
N GLU A 59 2.24 1.88 -15.55
CA GLU A 59 0.95 1.57 -14.93
C GLU A 59 0.13 2.82 -14.57
N GLY A 60 0.70 4.03 -14.73
CA GLY A 60 0.06 5.28 -14.32
C GLY A 60 -0.25 5.33 -12.82
N ARG A 61 0.63 4.78 -11.97
CA ARG A 61 0.40 4.71 -10.52
C ARG A 61 0.46 6.10 -9.88
N GLU A 62 -0.45 6.33 -8.94
CA GLU A 62 -0.46 7.50 -8.08
C GLU A 62 -0.11 7.11 -6.64
N ASP A 63 0.77 7.88 -6.00
CA ASP A 63 1.12 7.69 -4.60
C ASP A 63 0.24 8.56 -3.71
N ARG A 64 -0.49 7.92 -2.79
CA ARG A 64 -1.42 8.61 -1.88
C ARG A 64 -0.75 9.15 -0.62
N LEU A 65 0.57 8.96 -0.45
CA LEU A 65 1.36 9.55 0.64
C LEU A 65 0.79 9.25 2.03
N ARG A 66 0.25 8.03 2.23
CA ARG A 66 -0.37 7.62 3.51
C ARG A 66 0.63 7.02 4.48
N GLY A 67 1.84 6.70 4.04
CA GLY A 67 2.86 6.03 4.83
C GLY A 67 3.86 7.01 5.43
N LEU A 68 4.78 6.45 6.21
CA LEU A 68 5.81 7.23 6.91
C LEU A 68 6.89 7.71 5.93
N LYS A 69 7.38 6.80 5.08
CA LYS A 69 8.55 7.06 4.22
C LYS A 69 8.26 8.11 3.15
N GLU A 70 7.10 8.06 2.50
CA GLU A 70 6.78 9.05 1.46
C GLU A 70 6.70 10.47 2.04
N ASN A 71 6.10 10.61 3.24
CA ASN A 71 6.00 11.90 3.90
C ASN A 71 7.38 12.41 4.35
N VAL A 72 8.27 11.54 4.83
CA VAL A 72 9.66 11.92 5.14
C VAL A 72 10.41 12.39 3.89
N ILE A 73 10.31 11.65 2.77
CA ILE A 73 10.98 12.00 1.51
C ILE A 73 10.54 13.37 1.00
N LEU A 74 9.26 13.71 1.17
CA LEU A 74 8.69 14.98 0.73
C LEU A 74 8.80 16.11 1.78
N GLY A 75 9.32 15.84 2.97
CA GLY A 75 9.40 16.83 4.05
C GLY A 75 8.04 17.20 4.67
N ARG A 76 7.05 16.32 4.60
CA ARG A 76 5.73 16.49 5.24
C ARG A 76 5.73 15.88 6.65
N LEU A 77 4.83 16.34 7.51
CA LEU A 77 4.58 15.69 8.80
C LEU A 77 4.16 14.24 8.58
N ILE A 78 4.80 13.31 9.30
CA ILE A 78 4.47 11.89 9.25
C ILE A 78 3.14 11.61 9.96
N PRO A 79 2.33 10.64 9.49
CA PRO A 79 0.99 10.35 10.04
C PRO A 79 1.03 9.56 11.37
N VAL A 80 1.95 9.90 12.28
CA VAL A 80 2.10 9.30 13.62
C VAL A 80 2.52 10.38 14.62
N GLY A 81 2.33 10.11 15.91
CA GLY A 81 2.69 11.04 16.98
C GLY A 81 1.95 12.38 16.84
N THR A 82 2.69 13.49 16.88
CA THR A 82 2.13 14.85 16.73
C THR A 82 1.56 15.13 15.34
N GLY A 83 1.94 14.33 14.32
CA GLY A 83 1.38 14.44 12.97
C GLY A 83 0.09 13.62 12.78
N PHE A 84 -0.34 12.85 13.78
CA PHE A 84 -1.59 12.09 13.72
C PHE A 84 -2.77 13.01 14.02
N ARG A 85 -3.59 13.29 13.01
CA ARG A 85 -4.75 14.20 13.11
C ARG A 85 -6.08 13.51 13.47
N GLY A 86 -6.02 12.24 13.91
CA GLY A 86 -7.22 11.42 14.12
C GLY A 86 -7.82 10.90 12.80
N PRO A 87 -8.80 9.99 12.85
CA PRO A 87 -9.49 9.54 11.65
C PRO A 87 -10.24 10.71 11.00
N GLU A 88 -10.02 10.95 9.70
CA GLU A 88 -10.90 11.81 8.90
C GLU A 88 -12.32 11.21 8.95
N PRO A 89 -13.37 12.01 9.25
CA PRO A 89 -14.73 11.52 9.21
C PRO A 89 -15.06 11.03 7.78
N GLU A 90 -15.66 9.83 7.71
CA GLU A 90 -16.15 9.21 6.46
C GLU A 90 -17.20 10.06 5.75
#